data_AF-A0A6N9BPV0-F1
#
_entry.id   AF-A0A6N9BPV0-F1
#
_cell.length_a   1.000
_cell.length_b   1.000
_cell.length_c   1.000
_cell.angle_alpha   90.00
_cell.angle_beta   90.00
_cell.angle_gamma   90.00
#
_symmetry.space_group_name_H-M   'P 1'
#
loop_
_entity.id
_entity.type
_entity.pdbx_description
1 polymer ?
#
loop_
_entity_poly.entity_id
_entity_poly.type
_entity_poly.pdbx_seq_one_letter_code
_entity_poly.pdbx_strand_id
1 'polypeptide(L)'
;MGRKVARTTRSLSNRKPDSRTRQMQATIDRRGRLVLPKAVRDAAHLHPGTRVQFQVRGDRVEIEPVPMEVRFERSGPLIVAVAQTQSAVVTTAEIEQILAETRAERLSDRSSE
;
A
#
# COMPACT_ATOMS: atom_id res chain seq x y z
N MET A 1 16.69 -36.83 14.26
CA MET A 1 17.10 -35.58 14.95
C MET A 1 16.79 -34.39 14.04
N GLY A 2 15.60 -33.81 14.16
CA GLY A 2 15.09 -32.79 13.23
C GLY A 2 15.61 -31.39 13.53
N ARG A 3 16.32 -30.77 12.59
CA ARG A 3 16.67 -29.33 12.65
C ARG A 3 15.47 -28.54 12.12
N LYS A 4 14.73 -27.87 13.03
CA LYS A 4 13.74 -26.86 12.65
C LYS A 4 14.47 -25.66 12.04
N VAL A 5 14.27 -25.43 10.76
CA VAL A 5 14.77 -24.23 10.08
C VAL A 5 13.72 -23.13 10.28
N ALA A 6 13.97 -22.25 11.25
CA ALA A 6 13.19 -21.03 11.42
C ALA A 6 13.47 -20.13 10.20
N ARG A 7 12.54 -20.10 9.23
CA ARG A 7 12.61 -19.15 8.13
C ARG A 7 11.98 -17.84 8.59
N THR A 8 12.85 -16.91 8.97
CA THR A 8 12.56 -15.50 9.25
C THR A 8 11.77 -14.90 8.09
N THR A 9 10.51 -14.55 8.33
CA THR A 9 9.71 -13.72 7.45
C THR A 9 10.26 -12.30 7.51
N ARG A 10 11.20 -11.98 6.62
CA ARG A 10 11.69 -10.61 6.48
C ARG A 10 10.60 -9.79 5.80
N SER A 11 9.79 -9.09 6.60
CA SER A 11 8.80 -8.11 6.13
C SER A 11 9.49 -7.12 5.18
N LEU A 12 9.10 -7.13 3.91
CA LEU A 12 9.45 -6.08 2.96
C LEU A 12 8.42 -4.96 3.07
N SER A 13 8.49 -4.19 4.15
CA SER A 13 7.81 -2.90 4.26
C SER A 13 8.87 -1.82 4.35
N ASN A 14 9.45 -1.41 3.22
CA ASN A 14 10.25 -0.19 3.20
C ASN A 14 10.24 0.51 1.84
N ARG A 15 9.07 1.00 1.43
CA ARG A 15 9.06 2.26 0.68
C ARG A 15 9.11 3.38 1.71
N LYS A 16 10.15 4.18 1.67
CA LYS A 16 10.24 5.43 2.43
C LYS A 16 9.06 6.31 1.96
N PRO A 17 8.10 6.68 2.83
CA PRO A 17 7.00 7.55 2.42
C PRO A 17 7.57 8.89 1.93
N ASP A 18 7.00 9.41 0.85
CA ASP A 18 7.37 10.70 0.26
C ASP A 18 7.33 11.76 1.37
N SER A 19 8.43 12.48 1.60
CA SER A 19 8.65 13.30 2.81
C SER A 19 7.86 14.62 2.81
N ARG A 20 6.76 14.71 2.06
CA ARG A 20 5.90 15.89 2.00
C ARG A 20 4.87 15.84 3.11
N THR A 21 5.15 16.51 4.22
CA THR A 21 4.18 16.70 5.31
C THR A 21 3.04 17.61 4.85
N ARG A 22 1.83 17.06 4.66
CA ARG A 22 0.59 17.85 4.53
C ARG A 22 -0.08 17.95 5.89
N GLN A 23 -0.25 19.17 6.39
CA GLN A 23 -0.95 19.42 7.66
C GLN A 23 -2.42 19.70 7.38
N MET A 24 -3.31 19.00 8.09
CA MET A 24 -4.75 19.24 8.09
C MET A 24 -5.28 19.02 9.50
N GLN A 25 -6.36 19.72 9.86
CA GLN A 25 -7.03 19.56 11.15
C GLN A 25 -8.38 18.88 10.93
N ALA A 26 -8.76 18.01 11.85
CA ALA A 26 -10.08 17.38 11.90
C ALA A 26 -10.49 17.26 13.37
N THR A 27 -11.78 17.41 13.64
CA THR A 27 -12.34 17.29 14.98
C THR A 27 -12.89 15.88 15.16
N ILE A 28 -12.65 15.29 16.34
CA ILE A 28 -13.27 14.02 16.74
C ILE A 28 -14.78 14.23 16.85
N ASP A 29 -15.55 13.38 16.19
CA ASP A 29 -17.01 13.49 16.25
C ASP A 29 -17.56 13.11 17.64
N ARG A 30 -18.85 13.37 17.87
CA ARG A 30 -19.51 13.05 19.16
C ARG A 30 -19.46 11.57 19.54
N ARG A 31 -19.16 10.68 18.59
CA ARG A 31 -19.07 9.23 18.80
C ARG A 31 -17.63 8.77 19.01
N GLY A 32 -16.67 9.69 19.12
CA GLY A 32 -15.27 9.37 19.33
C GLY A 32 -14.53 8.93 18.06
N ARG A 33 -15.07 9.19 16.87
CA ARG A 33 -14.43 8.80 15.60
C ARG A 33 -13.63 9.94 15.02
N LEU A 34 -12.44 9.62 14.50
CA LEU A 34 -11.65 10.54 13.68
C LEU A 34 -11.94 10.26 12.20
N VAL A 35 -12.48 11.26 11.50
CA VAL A 35 -12.70 11.16 10.05
C VAL A 35 -11.47 11.72 9.34
N LEU A 36 -10.76 10.85 8.62
CA LEU A 36 -9.63 11.26 7.78
C LEU A 36 -10.13 12.03 6.55
N PRO A 37 -9.71 13.30 6.34
CA PRO A 37 -10.04 14.06 5.14
C PRO A 37 -9.56 13.34 3.87
N LYS A 38 -10.27 13.53 2.74
CA LYS A 38 -9.95 12.86 1.47
C LYS A 38 -8.48 13.01 1.08
N ALA A 39 -7.94 14.23 1.14
CA ALA A 39 -6.54 14.50 0.78
C ALA A 39 -5.54 13.73 1.67
N VAL A 40 -5.85 13.50 2.95
CA VAL A 40 -5.00 12.69 3.84
C VAL A 40 -5.11 11.22 3.50
N ARG A 41 -6.32 10.71 3.23
CA ARG A 41 -6.51 9.31 2.80
C ARG A 41 -5.77 9.01 1.51
N ASP A 42 -5.89 9.89 0.51
CA ASP A 42 -5.26 9.71 -0.80
C ASP A 42 -3.72 9.75 -0.67
N ALA A 43 -3.18 10.69 0.13
CA ALA A 43 -1.75 10.79 0.38
C ALA A 43 -1.17 9.59 1.16
N ALA A 44 -1.98 8.97 2.02
CA ALA A 44 -1.60 7.78 2.79
C ALA A 44 -1.96 6.46 2.08
N HIS A 45 -2.46 6.52 0.84
CA HIS A 45 -2.93 5.35 0.07
C HIS A 45 -3.98 4.50 0.83
N LEU A 46 -4.84 5.16 1.59
CA LEU A 46 -5.92 4.52 2.35
C LEU A 46 -7.20 4.49 1.53
N HIS A 47 -7.50 3.32 0.96
CA HIS A 47 -8.72 3.06 0.19
C HIS A 47 -9.80 2.38 1.05
N PRO A 48 -11.09 2.44 0.67
CA PRO A 48 -12.13 1.64 1.30
C PRO A 48 -11.72 0.15 1.37
N GLY A 49 -11.89 -0.48 2.53
CA GLY A 49 -11.47 -1.86 2.77
C GLY A 49 -9.99 -2.05 3.14
N THR A 50 -9.18 -0.99 3.10
CA THR A 50 -7.79 -1.06 3.59
C THR A 50 -7.76 -1.35 5.08
N ARG A 51 -7.13 -2.45 5.47
CA ARG A 51 -6.84 -2.74 6.87
C ARG A 51 -5.71 -1.83 7.33
N VAL A 52 -5.89 -1.18 8.47
CA VAL A 52 -4.89 -0.29 9.06
C VAL A 52 -4.43 -0.80 10.41
N GLN A 53 -3.15 -0.56 10.71
CA GLN A 53 -2.58 -0.71 12.04
C GLN A 53 -2.46 0.67 12.71
N PHE A 54 -2.72 0.70 14.01
CA PHE A 54 -2.54 1.89 14.85
C PHE A 54 -1.38 1.64 15.80
N GLN A 55 -0.47 2.60 15.90
CA GLN A 55 0.62 2.61 16.88
C GLN A 55 0.64 3.94 17.62
N VAL A 56 0.88 3.91 18.92
CA VAL A 56 1.13 5.13 19.72
C VAL A 56 2.64 5.27 19.88
N ARG A 57 3.19 6.40 19.39
CA ARG A 57 4.61 6.75 19.47
C ARG A 57 4.73 8.11 20.13
N GLY A 58 5.10 8.12 21.42
CA GLY A 58 5.14 9.35 22.21
C GLY A 58 3.75 9.99 22.31
N ASP A 59 3.63 11.21 21.77
CA ASP A 59 2.41 12.00 21.72
C ASP A 59 1.62 11.85 20.40
N ARG A 60 2.04 10.93 19.52
CA ARG A 60 1.45 10.75 18.19
C ARG A 60 0.78 9.40 18.03
N VAL A 61 -0.31 9.40 17.27
CA VAL A 61 -0.92 8.18 16.75
C VAL A 61 -0.48 8.03 15.29
N GLU A 62 0.22 6.94 15.00
CA GLU A 62 0.61 6.55 13.66
C GLU A 62 -0.41 5.56 13.11
N ILE A 63 -0.85 5.81 11.87
CA ILE A 63 -1.82 4.99 11.16
C ILE A 63 -1.16 4.54 9.86
N GLU A 64 -1.01 3.23 9.68
CA GLU A 64 -0.36 2.68 8.50
C GLU A 64 -1.24 1.57 7.89
N PRO A 65 -1.24 1.39 6.56
CA PRO A 65 -1.79 0.19 5.95
C PRO A 65 -1.10 -1.05 6.51
N VAL A 66 -1.87 -2.10 6.83
CA VAL A 66 -1.28 -3.39 7.18
C VAL A 66 -0.55 -3.92 5.94
N PRO A 67 0.76 -4.20 6.03
CA PRO A 67 1.50 -4.72 4.89
C PRO A 67 0.94 -6.09 4.50
N MET A 68 0.85 -6.32 3.19
CA MET A 68 0.45 -7.61 2.66
C MET A 68 1.51 -8.66 3.02
N GLU A 69 1.07 -9.78 3.60
CA GLU A 69 1.97 -10.89 3.88
C GLU A 69 2.41 -11.54 2.58
N VAL A 70 3.73 -11.69 2.42
CA VAL A 70 4.35 -12.32 1.25
C VAL A 70 5.24 -13.47 1.70
N ARG A 71 5.38 -14.47 0.84
CA ARG A 71 6.40 -15.52 0.96
C ARG A 71 7.37 -15.40 -0.20
N PHE A 72 8.64 -15.65 0.05
CA PHE A 72 9.65 -15.65 -1.00
C PHE A 72 9.77 -17.03 -1.62
N GLU A 73 9.59 -17.10 -2.94
CA GLU A 73 9.73 -18.31 -3.73
C GLU A 73 10.82 -18.14 -4.78
N ARG A 74 11.48 -19.24 -5.15
CA ARG A 74 12.48 -19.22 -6.22
C ARG A 74 11.78 -19.47 -7.55
N SER A 75 11.90 -18.53 -8.48
CA SER A 75 11.41 -18.64 -9.86
C SER A 75 12.60 -18.56 -10.82
N GLY A 76 13.11 -19.73 -11.22
CA GLY A 76 14.34 -19.84 -12.01
C GLY A 76 15.54 -19.17 -11.30
N PRO A 77 16.21 -18.19 -11.93
CA PRO A 77 17.33 -17.48 -11.31
C PRO A 77 16.89 -16.42 -10.28
N LEU A 78 15.60 -16.06 -10.20
CA LEU A 78 15.09 -14.97 -9.35
C LEU A 78 14.46 -15.48 -8.04
N ILE A 79 14.46 -14.61 -7.02
CA ILE A 79 13.64 -14.76 -5.82
C ILE A 79 12.46 -13.78 -5.95
N VAL A 80 11.24 -14.30 -5.94
CA VAL A 80 10.00 -13.53 -6.12
C VAL A 80 9.21 -13.49 -4.83
N ALA A 81 8.58 -12.35 -4.55
CA ALA A 81 7.63 -12.20 -3.46
C ALA A 81 6.23 -12.61 -3.94
N VAL A 82 5.66 -13.65 -3.35
CA VAL A 82 4.32 -14.16 -3.65
C VAL A 82 3.39 -13.79 -2.50
N ALA A 83 2.29 -13.11 -2.79
CA ALA A 83 1.27 -12.80 -1.79
C ALA A 83 0.72 -14.07 -1.16
N GLN A 84 0.57 -14.07 0.16
CA GLN A 84 -0.02 -15.21 0.88
C GLN A 84 -1.54 -15.19 0.82
N THR A 85 -2.13 -14.00 0.71
CA THR A 85 -3.57 -13.82 0.52
C THR A 85 -3.89 -13.69 -0.96
N GLN A 86 -4.98 -14.32 -1.40
CA GLN A 86 -5.48 -14.16 -2.76
C GLN A 86 -5.87 -12.69 -2.99
N SER A 87 -5.20 -12.04 -3.94
CA SER A 87 -5.62 -10.73 -4.43
C SER A 87 -6.85 -10.88 -5.32
N ALA A 88 -7.58 -9.78 -5.54
CA ALA A 88 -8.60 -9.74 -6.57
C ALA A 88 -8.01 -10.18 -7.91
N VAL A 89 -8.73 -11.04 -8.63
CA VAL A 89 -8.37 -11.44 -9.99
C VAL A 89 -8.66 -10.26 -10.90
N VAL A 90 -7.63 -9.79 -11.61
CA VAL A 90 -7.77 -8.76 -12.63
C VAL A 90 -8.04 -9.44 -13.97
N THR A 91 -9.07 -9.00 -14.66
CA THR A 91 -9.46 -9.49 -15.98
C THR A 91 -8.59 -8.89 -17.08
N THR A 92 -8.49 -9.56 -18.23
CA THR A 92 -7.78 -9.03 -19.40
C THR A 92 -8.33 -7.68 -19.86
N ALA A 93 -9.66 -7.50 -19.83
CA ALA A 93 -10.30 -6.25 -20.20
C ALA A 93 -9.89 -5.08 -19.29
N GLU A 94 -9.80 -5.32 -17.97
CA GLU A 94 -9.31 -4.31 -17.03
C GLU A 94 -7.85 -3.95 -17.28
N ILE A 95 -7.01 -4.94 -17.61
CA ILE A 95 -5.61 -4.70 -17.98
C ILE A 95 -5.51 -3.84 -19.24
N GLU A 96 -6.28 -4.18 -20.29
CA GLU A 96 -6.29 -3.43 -21.54
C GLU A 96 -6.71 -1.97 -21.33
N GLN A 97 -7.72 -1.75 -20.49
CA GLN A 97 -8.16 -0.41 -20.13
C GLN A 97 -7.06 0.38 -19.41
N ILE A 98 -6.47 -0.17 -18.36
CA ILE A 98 -5.41 0.50 -17.59
C ILE A 98 -4.20 0.82 -18.48
N LEU A 99 -3.82 -0.10 -19.38
CA LEU A 99 -2.72 0.11 -20.32
C LEU A 99 -3.02 1.21 -21.33
N ALA A 100 -4.26 1.30 -21.84
CA ALA A 100 -4.69 2.35 -22.75
C ALA A 100 -4.64 3.73 -22.07
N GLU A 101 -5.17 3.84 -20.85
CA GLU A 101 -5.15 5.06 -20.04
C GLU A 101 -3.70 5.52 -19.77
N THR A 102 -2.85 4.63 -19.26
CA THR A 102 -1.44 4.92 -18.96
C THR A 102 -0.65 5.34 -20.22
N ARG A 103 -1.04 4.83 -21.40
CA ARG A 103 -0.40 5.20 -22.68
C ARG A 103 -0.87 6.58 -23.14
N ALA A 104 -2.14 6.89 -22.98
CA ALA A 104 -2.71 8.20 -23.33
C ALA A 104 -2.07 9.31 -22.47
N GLU A 105 -1.93 9.10 -21.16
CA GLU A 105 -1.27 10.05 -20.24
C GLU A 105 0.17 10.38 -20.68
N ARG A 106 0.93 9.36 -21.07
CA ARG A 106 2.32 9.55 -21.56
C ARG A 106 2.42 10.25 -22.91
N LEU A 107 1.36 10.20 -23.72
CA LEU A 107 1.30 10.93 -24.99
C LEU A 107 0.94 12.40 -24.75
N SER A 108 0.03 12.70 -23.82
CA SER A 108 -0.34 14.09 -23.48
C SER A 108 0.80 14.88 -22.83
N ASP A 109 1.63 14.24 -22.00
CA ASP A 109 2.81 14.90 -21.39
C ASP A 109 3.86 15.30 -22.43
N ARG A 110 3.94 14.59 -23.56
CA ARG A 110 4.89 14.89 -24.65
C ARG A 110 4.39 15.91 -25.66
N SER A 111 3.10 16.28 -25.61
CA SER A 111 2.48 17.24 -26.53
C SER A 111 2.33 18.64 -25.94
N SER A 112 2.83 18.86 -24.72
CA SER A 112 2.73 20.13 -23.99
C SER A 112 4.04 20.92 -23.94
N GLU A 113 4.99 20.63 -24.83
CA GLU A 113 6.31 21.30 -24.93
C GLU A 113 6.51 21.92 -26.33
#